data_AF-A0A6P1W199-F1
#
_entry.id   AF-A0A6P1W199-F1
#
_cell.length_a   1.000
_cell.length_b   1.000
_cell.length_c   1.000
_cell.angle_alpha   90.00
_cell.angle_beta   90.00
_cell.angle_gamma   90.00
#
_symmetry.space_group_name_H-M   'P 1'
#
loop_
_entity.id
_entity.type
_entity.pdbx_description
1 polymer ?
#
loop_
_entity_poly.entity_id
_entity_poly.type
_entity_poly.pdbx_seq_one_letter_code
_entity_poly.pdbx_strand_id
1 'polypeptide(L)' 'MLTNLKPPLSNVQMELLKLYSTGVSDETLLELKKVMAKFFLEKLRNQADQVWEEKGYTDDSFISLNTDV' A
#
# COMPACT_ATOMS: atom_id res chain seq x y z
N MET A 1 -30.13 5.61 18.54
CA MET A 1 -29.24 5.05 17.48
C MET A 1 -27.81 5.18 17.98
N LEU A 2 -27.04 4.09 18.04
CA LEU A 2 -25.63 4.15 18.43
C LEU A 2 -24.82 4.51 17.18
N THR A 3 -24.35 5.75 17.10
CA THR A 3 -23.44 6.19 16.04
C THR A 3 -22.11 5.49 16.23
N ASN A 4 -21.77 4.59 15.30
CA ASN A 4 -20.48 3.93 15.25
C ASN A 4 -19.43 4.98 14.85
N LEU A 5 -18.89 5.71 15.84
CA LEU A 5 -17.90 6.76 15.65
C LEU A 5 -16.55 6.11 15.28
N LYS A 6 -16.42 5.72 14.01
CA LYS A 6 -15.10 5.49 13.44
C LYS A 6 -14.36 6.83 13.47
N PRO A 7 -13.15 6.88 14.05
CA PRO A 7 -12.32 8.07 13.97
C PRO A 7 -12.22 8.50 12.49
N PRO A 8 -12.33 9.81 12.20
CA PRO A 8 -12.37 10.30 10.82
C PRO A 8 -11.07 10.04 10.05
N LEU A 9 -10.00 9.69 10.77
CA LEU A 9 -8.68 9.44 10.24
C LEU A 9 -8.14 8.10 10.76
N SER A 10 -7.41 7.38 9.92
CA SER A 10 -6.62 6.23 10.32
C SER A 10 -5.42 6.66 11.18
N ASN A 11 -4.84 5.70 11.91
CA ASN A 11 -3.64 5.95 12.72
C ASN A 11 -2.51 6.58 11.89
N VAL A 12 -2.30 6.09 10.65
CA VAL A 12 -1.27 6.62 9.75
C VAL A 12 -1.55 8.07 9.36
N GLN A 13 -2.81 8.40 9.05
CA GLN A 13 -3.21 9.77 8.72
C GLN A 13 -2.99 10.73 9.90
N MET A 14 -3.27 10.29 11.13
CA MET A 14 -3.01 11.05 12.35
C MET A 14 -1.53 11.30 12.61
N GLU A 15 -0.67 10.29 12.45
CA GLU A 15 0.78 10.44 12.63
C GLU A 15 1.41 11.38 11.59
N LEU A 16 0.93 11.37 10.34
CA LEU A 16 1.38 12.31 9.32
C LEU A 16 1.03 13.77 9.67
N LEU A 17 -0.14 14.02 10.29
CA LEU A 17 -0.51 15.36 10.75
C LEU A 17 0.36 15.82 11.92
N LYS A 18 0.70 14.93 12.86
CA LYS A 18 1.64 15.24 13.94
C LYS A 18 3.02 15.56 13.37
N LEU A 19 3.52 14.77 12.43
CA LEU A 19 4.80 15.02 11.78
C LEU A 19 4.81 16.36 11.04
N TYR A 20 3.75 16.69 10.30
CA TYR A 20 3.62 18.00 9.66
C TYR A 20 3.71 19.15 10.68
N SER A 21 3.08 18.99 11.84
CA SER A 21 3.07 20.03 12.89
C SER A 21 4.45 20.34 13.50
N THR A 22 5.46 19.50 13.28
CA THR A 22 6.83 19.75 13.79
C THR A 22 7.67 20.63 12.85
N GLY A 23 7.09 21.14 11.75
CA GLY A 23 7.78 22.02 10.81
C GLY A 23 8.69 21.28 9.82
N VAL A 24 8.40 20.00 9.56
CA VAL A 24 9.09 19.24 8.51
C VAL A 24 8.85 19.91 7.16
N SER A 25 9.92 20.06 6.36
CA SER A 25 9.80 20.62 5.01
C SER A 25 8.96 19.73 4.10
N ASP A 26 8.29 20.34 3.13
CA ASP A 26 7.54 19.62 2.10
C ASP A 26 8.40 18.60 1.33
N GLU A 27 9.69 18.91 1.15
CA GLU A 27 10.67 18.02 0.53
C GLU A 27 10.84 16.71 1.33
N THR A 28 11.06 16.82 2.64
CA THR A 28 11.19 15.65 3.52
C THR A 28 9.87 14.86 3.61
N LEU A 29 8.72 15.55 3.59
CA LEU A 29 7.41 14.87 3.53
C LEU A 29 7.23 14.09 2.23
N LEU A 30 7.71 14.64 1.11
CA LEU A 30 7.70 13.95 -0.19
C LEU A 30 8.63 12.73 -0.18
N GLU A 31 9.80 12.82 0.44
CA GLU A 31 10.71 11.67 0.62
C GLU A 31 10.06 10.57 1.45
N LEU A 32 9.44 10.92 2.58
CA LEU A 32 8.72 9.97 3.41
C LEU A 32 7.58 9.28 2.64
N LYS A 33 6.84 10.04 1.82
CA LYS A 33 5.80 9.49 0.93
C LYS A 33 6.37 8.44 -0.02
N LYS A 34 7.55 8.67 -0.60
CA LYS A 34 8.23 7.71 -1.49
C LYS A 34 8.64 6.44 -0.73
N VAL A 35 9.16 6.57 0.48
CA VAL A 35 9.52 5.41 1.34
C VAL A 35 8.29 4.55 1.63
N MET A 36 7.18 5.17 2.03
CA MET A 36 5.92 4.46 2.28
C MET A 36 5.40 3.77 1.01
N ALA A 37 5.43 4.46 -0.14
CA ALA A 37 4.99 3.90 -1.42
C ALA A 37 5.82 2.67 -1.81
N LYS A 38 7.16 2.74 -1.65
CA LYS A 38 8.06 1.61 -1.91
C LYS A 38 7.73 0.42 -1.02
N PHE A 39 7.57 0.64 0.29
CA PHE A 39 7.23 -0.41 1.24
C PHE A 39 5.91 -1.11 0.89
N PHE A 40 4.86 -0.35 0.56
CA PHE A 40 3.58 -0.93 0.18
C PHE A 40 3.65 -1.67 -1.15
N LEU A 41 4.40 -1.17 -2.13
CA LEU A 41 4.61 -1.86 -3.41
C LEU A 41 5.31 -3.20 -3.22
N GLU A 42 6.38 -3.24 -2.40
CA GLU A 42 7.09 -4.48 -2.07
C GLU A 42 6.17 -5.47 -1.35
N LYS A 43 5.37 -5.01 -0.41
CA LYS A 43 4.38 -5.86 0.27
C LYS A 43 3.34 -6.43 -0.70
N LEU A 44 2.80 -5.59 -1.58
CA LEU A 44 1.82 -6.03 -2.59
C LEU A 44 2.41 -7.05 -3.55
N ARG A 45 3.66 -6.83 -3.99
CA ARG A 45 4.38 -7.79 -4.84
C ARG A 45 4.52 -9.14 -4.14
N ASN A 46 5.02 -9.16 -2.92
CA ASN A 46 5.21 -10.40 -2.17
C ASN A 46 3.88 -11.14 -1.95
N GLN A 47 2.78 -10.40 -1.73
CA GLN A 47 1.45 -10.99 -1.63
C GLN A 47 0.96 -11.57 -2.95
N ALA A 48 1.23 -10.89 -4.07
CA ALA A 48 0.90 -11.41 -5.40
C ALA A 48 1.69 -12.69 -5.70
N ASP A 49 2.99 -12.70 -5.41
CA ASP A 49 3.86 -13.87 -5.57
C ASP A 49 3.36 -15.04 -4.72
N GLN A 50 2.98 -14.79 -3.45
CA GLN A 50 2.41 -15.82 -2.57
C GLN A 50 1.10 -16.39 -3.13
N VAL A 51 0.18 -15.54 -3.59
CA VAL A 51 -1.10 -16.00 -4.19
C VAL A 51 -0.83 -16.80 -5.47
N TRP A 52 0.17 -16.41 -6.25
CA TRP A 52 0.58 -17.10 -7.47
C TRP A 52 1.08 -18.53 -7.17
N GLU A 53 1.96 -18.67 -6.17
CA GLU A 53 2.44 -19.95 -5.68
C GLU A 53 1.32 -20.81 -5.08
N GLU A 54 0.48 -20.25 -4.22
CA GLU A 54 -0.64 -20.97 -3.58
C GLU A 54 -1.65 -21.52 -4.59
N LYS A 55 -1.86 -20.81 -5.69
CA LYS A 55 -2.75 -21.26 -6.77
C LYS A 55 -2.08 -22.20 -7.76
N GLY A 56 -0.78 -22.47 -7.60
CA GLY A 56 -0.01 -23.34 -8.49
C GLY A 56 0.10 -22.81 -9.90
N TYR A 57 0.04 -21.48 -10.09
CA TYR A 57 0.19 -20.87 -11.39
C TYR A 57 1.62 -21.08 -11.90
N THR A 58 1.74 -21.62 -13.11
CA THR A 58 3.02 -21.81 -13.81
C THR A 58 3.22 -20.68 -14.82
N ASP A 59 4.42 -20.58 -15.41
CA ASP A 59 4.68 -19.63 -16.51
C ASP A 59 3.68 -19.80 -17.67
N ASP A 60 3.19 -21.03 -17.91
CA ASP A 60 2.13 -21.30 -18.89
C ASP A 60 0.77 -20.68 -18.52
N SER A 61 0.52 -20.45 -17.22
CA SER A 61 -0.69 -19.75 -16.74
C SER A 61 -0.62 -18.24 -16.96
N PHE A 62 0.59 -17.67 -17.09
CA PHE A 62 0.78 -16.26 -17.42
C PHE A 62 0.47 -15.98 -18.90
N ILE A 63 0.81 -16.92 -19.79
CA ILE A 63 0.58 -16.80 -21.24
C ILE A 63 -0.92 -16.74 -21.56
N SER A 64 -1.76 -17.52 -20.87
CA SER A 64 -3.21 -17.54 -21.11
C SER A 64 -3.96 -16.29 -20.62
N LEU A 65 -3.42 -15.58 -19.61
CA LEU A 65 -3.97 -14.30 -19.14
C LEU A 65 -3.69 -13.13 -20.08
N ASN A 66 -2.73 -13.27 -21.00
CA ASN A 66 -2.27 -12.20 -21.88
C ASN A 66 -2.72 -12.39 -23.34
N THR A 67 -3.60 -13.35 -23.62
CA THR A 67 -4.14 -13.65 -24.97
C THR A 67 -5.59 -13.24 -25.19
N ASP A 68 -6.28 -12.70 -24.18
CA ASP A 68 -7.65 -12.19 -24.30
C ASP A 68 -7.74 -10.65 -24.40
N VAL A 69 -6.72 -10.00 -24.99
CA VAL A 69 -6.75 -8.57 -25.39
C VAL A 69 -6.49 -8.43 -26.89
#